data_AF-A0A834FAJ2-F1
#
_entry.id   AF-A0A834FAJ2-F1
#
_cell.length_a   1.000
_cell.length_b   1.000
_cell.length_c   1.000
_cell.angle_alpha   90.00
_cell.angle_beta   90.00
_cell.angle_gamma   90.00
#
_symmetry.space_group_name_H-M   'P 1'
#
loop_
_entity.id
_entity.type
_entity.pdbx_description
1 polymer ?
#
loop_
_entity_poly.entity_id
_entity_poly.type
_entity_poly.pdbx_seq_one_letter_code
_entity_poly.pdbx_strand_id
1 'polypeptide(L)'
;MFADASGHLKLWCQFFNILSDSAVKWFRNEEEITQVTRKAGDESQVNLAIVQASRKDAGVYGCSITNEFGTASTDLLLSADILAGMFLREDLGVGEEIEMTPLIFNKGLADSGIWGNKFFGRIIMTESHIGDGCSHKAWRAKVIYGLEPVFESGNTCIIKIRSPVSYEGREESCLIDKNLDLTKQECKTQNLAREYCKIFSTEARTIESFGPCLEVIPVYLMFRPANVVPYATVEMDLTGVYQKYSHLDHKGRLDMRTGSVVEQKCCAFQHWMFQWTNGNLLLTRLEGVDTKITNVGISVKSTGYQGLPVEGNPQMFEQFISQHKCNYFCGLLGLRSLKVLESLTTPTRSKGSRSPLLQRKMTASPSSPQNSRKAAGSPRLSRKVEQDGCKTPAQQKAAEPPKSDSLDIK
;
A
#
# COMPACT_ATOMS: atom_id res chain seq x y z
N MET A 1 -10.45 21.76 -18.10
CA MET A 1 -11.35 20.61 -17.90
C MET A 1 -11.74 20.06 -19.26
N PHE A 2 -11.58 18.76 -19.48
CA PHE A 2 -12.01 18.08 -20.72
C PHE A 2 -12.76 16.81 -20.33
N ALA A 3 -13.92 16.59 -20.95
CA ALA A 3 -14.70 15.36 -20.81
C ALA A 3 -14.44 14.50 -22.05
N ASP A 4 -14.07 13.24 -21.86
CA ASP A 4 -13.99 12.28 -22.97
C ASP A 4 -15.35 11.65 -23.26
N ALA A 5 -15.48 10.99 -24.42
CA ALA A 5 -16.71 10.33 -24.85
C ALA A 5 -17.10 9.11 -23.99
N SER A 6 -16.24 8.71 -23.04
CA SER A 6 -16.37 7.61 -22.09
C SER A 6 -16.81 8.05 -20.68
N GLY A 7 -17.03 9.35 -20.49
CA GLY A 7 -17.61 9.90 -19.25
C GLY A 7 -16.59 10.13 -18.14
N HIS A 8 -15.30 10.05 -18.45
CA HIS A 8 -14.23 10.45 -17.54
C HIS A 8 -14.01 11.96 -17.65
N LEU A 9 -13.67 12.58 -16.52
CA LEU A 9 -13.31 14.00 -16.47
C LEU A 9 -11.83 14.14 -16.19
N LYS A 10 -11.12 14.91 -17.04
CA LYS A 10 -9.72 15.26 -16.84
C LYS A 10 -9.60 16.70 -16.35
N LEU A 11 -9.07 16.85 -15.14
CA LEU A 11 -8.54 18.11 -14.62
C LEU A 11 -7.03 18.13 -14.83
N TRP A 12 -6.45 19.31 -15.02
CA TRP A 12 -5.00 19.45 -15.19
C TRP A 12 -4.54 20.82 -14.73
N CYS A 13 -3.30 20.87 -14.25
CA CYS A 13 -2.59 22.09 -13.90
C CYS A 13 -1.20 22.07 -14.53
N GLN A 14 -0.70 23.25 -14.88
CA GLN A 14 0.65 23.44 -15.39
C GLN A 14 1.28 24.61 -14.65
N PHE A 15 2.47 24.37 -14.11
CA PHE A 15 3.26 25.36 -13.40
C PHE A 15 4.49 25.70 -14.25
N PHE A 16 4.83 26.98 -14.29
CA PHE A 16 5.95 27.52 -15.08
C PHE A 16 6.99 28.12 -14.14
N ASN A 17 8.24 28.19 -14.59
CA ASN A 17 9.37 28.74 -13.84
C ASN A 17 9.60 28.01 -12.50
N ILE A 18 9.59 26.68 -12.52
CA ILE A 18 9.89 25.86 -11.33
C ILE A 18 11.41 25.87 -11.10
N LEU A 19 11.88 26.70 -10.17
CA LEU A 19 13.32 26.92 -9.93
C LEU A 19 13.96 25.93 -8.96
N SER A 20 13.15 25.22 -8.18
CA SER A 20 13.61 24.21 -7.21
C SER A 20 12.65 23.04 -7.14
N ASP A 21 13.13 21.93 -6.56
CA ASP A 21 12.30 20.76 -6.33
C ASP A 21 11.07 21.15 -5.49
N SER A 22 9.91 20.74 -5.97
CA SER A 22 8.61 21.22 -5.50
C SER A 22 7.67 20.04 -5.23
N ALA A 23 6.76 20.19 -4.27
CA ALA A 23 5.69 19.23 -4.05
C ALA A 23 4.39 19.75 -4.68
N VAL A 24 3.77 18.96 -5.56
CA VAL A 24 2.45 19.25 -6.12
C VAL A 24 1.40 18.41 -5.41
N LYS A 25 0.32 19.02 -4.95
CA LYS A 25 -0.79 18.37 -4.24
C LYS A 25 -2.11 18.64 -4.94
N TRP A 26 -2.97 17.61 -4.96
CA TRP A 26 -4.37 17.75 -5.33
C TRP A 26 -5.26 17.67 -4.09
N PHE A 27 -6.29 18.49 -4.06
CA PHE A 27 -7.28 18.55 -2.98
C PHE A 27 -8.69 18.44 -3.54
N ARG A 28 -9.59 17.90 -2.72
CA ARG A 28 -11.03 18.02 -2.92
C ARG A 28 -11.67 18.44 -1.61
N ASN A 29 -12.35 19.59 -1.61
CA ASN A 29 -12.97 20.16 -0.42
C ASN A 29 -11.99 20.20 0.79
N GLU A 30 -10.77 20.70 0.55
CA GLU A 30 -9.67 20.76 1.52
C GLU A 30 -9.04 19.40 1.94
N GLU A 31 -9.57 18.27 1.48
CA GLU A 31 -8.96 16.95 1.75
C GLU A 31 -7.93 16.61 0.67
N GLU A 32 -6.71 16.25 1.09
CA GLU A 32 -5.64 15.86 0.17
C GLU A 32 -5.98 14.54 -0.53
N ILE A 33 -5.93 14.55 -1.86
CA ILE A 33 -6.11 13.37 -2.71
C ILE A 33 -4.78 12.65 -2.89
N THR A 34 -3.73 13.40 -3.25
CA THR A 34 -2.42 12.86 -3.63
C THR A 34 -1.36 13.97 -3.61
N GLN A 35 -0.11 13.55 -3.47
CA GLN A 35 1.07 14.39 -3.55
C GLN A 35 2.07 13.76 -4.53
N VAL A 36 2.70 14.59 -5.38
CA VAL A 36 3.76 14.19 -6.31
C VAL A 36 4.93 15.15 -6.17
N THR A 37 6.15 14.63 -6.17
CA THR A 37 7.36 15.45 -6.15
C THR A 37 7.78 15.80 -7.57
N ARG A 38 8.11 17.06 -7.78
CA ARG A 38 8.57 17.65 -9.03
C ARG A 38 9.99 18.14 -8.91
N LYS A 39 10.75 17.91 -9.98
CA LYS A 39 12.13 18.41 -10.06
C LYS A 39 12.17 19.84 -10.60
N ALA A 40 13.22 20.58 -10.23
CA ALA A 40 13.52 21.87 -10.84
C ALA A 40 13.51 21.78 -12.38
N GLY A 41 12.80 22.71 -13.03
CA GLY A 41 12.66 22.79 -14.49
C GLY A 41 11.58 21.89 -15.11
N ASP A 42 10.88 21.04 -14.34
CA ASP A 42 9.80 20.19 -14.87
C ASP A 42 8.45 20.93 -14.95
N GLU A 43 8.21 21.57 -16.11
CA GLU A 43 6.99 22.31 -16.43
C GLU A 43 5.90 21.45 -17.11
N SER A 44 5.99 20.12 -17.01
CA SER A 44 4.98 19.22 -17.59
C SER A 44 3.60 19.41 -16.94
N GLN A 45 2.54 18.91 -17.57
CA GLN A 45 1.20 18.96 -16.96
C GLN A 45 1.05 17.89 -15.87
N VAL A 46 0.43 18.26 -14.75
CA VAL A 46 -0.09 17.31 -13.76
C VAL A 46 -1.57 17.14 -14.04
N ASN A 47 -2.04 15.90 -14.13
CA ASN A 47 -3.42 15.59 -14.47
C ASN A 47 -4.10 14.82 -13.34
N LEU A 48 -5.41 15.01 -13.25
CA LEU A 48 -6.28 14.28 -12.34
C LEU A 48 -7.48 13.77 -13.13
N ALA A 49 -7.58 12.45 -13.28
CA ALA A 49 -8.70 11.77 -13.92
C ALA A 49 -9.76 11.39 -12.88
N ILE A 50 -10.98 11.88 -13.05
CA ILE A 50 -12.16 11.43 -12.31
C ILE A 50 -12.83 10.36 -13.17
N VAL A 51 -12.80 9.12 -12.70
CA VAL A 51 -13.29 7.97 -13.45
C VAL A 51 -14.81 7.93 -13.40
N GLN A 52 -15.48 7.85 -14.57
CA GLN A 52 -16.94 7.83 -14.69
C GLN A 52 -17.59 8.89 -13.79
N ALA A 53 -17.38 10.15 -14.17
CA ALA A 53 -17.77 11.31 -13.39
C ALA A 53 -19.29 11.33 -13.16
N SER A 54 -19.67 11.56 -11.92
CA SER A 54 -21.05 11.47 -11.43
C SER A 54 -21.36 12.67 -10.55
N ARG A 55 -22.62 12.89 -10.19
CA ARG A 55 -23.00 13.96 -9.25
C ARG A 55 -22.29 13.85 -7.89
N LYS A 56 -21.87 12.64 -7.49
CA LYS A 56 -21.09 12.40 -6.26
C LYS A 56 -19.68 12.97 -6.33
N ASP A 57 -19.19 13.37 -7.49
CA ASP A 57 -17.87 13.98 -7.68
C ASP A 57 -17.90 15.51 -7.58
N ALA A 58 -19.06 16.11 -7.34
CA ALA A 58 -19.14 17.55 -7.15
C ALA A 58 -18.28 18.00 -5.95
N GLY A 59 -17.65 19.17 -6.07
CA GLY A 59 -16.78 19.72 -5.04
C GLY A 59 -15.81 20.77 -5.58
N VAL A 60 -15.04 21.37 -4.68
CA VAL A 60 -13.95 22.28 -5.02
C VAL A 60 -12.67 21.46 -5.16
N TYR A 61 -12.09 21.44 -6.35
CA TYR A 61 -10.83 20.77 -6.64
C TYR A 61 -9.71 21.79 -6.65
N GLY A 62 -8.73 21.62 -5.76
CA GLY A 62 -7.56 22.47 -5.66
C GLY A 62 -6.33 21.77 -6.19
N CYS A 63 -5.44 22.50 -6.85
CA CYS A 63 -4.07 22.06 -7.14
C CYS A 63 -3.09 23.10 -6.61
N SER A 64 -2.15 22.66 -5.78
CA SER A 64 -1.09 23.53 -5.26
C SER A 64 0.29 22.99 -5.55
N ILE A 65 1.24 23.90 -5.75
CA ILE A 65 2.68 23.62 -5.80
C ILE A 65 3.36 24.37 -4.66
N THR A 66 4.20 23.68 -3.91
CA THR A 66 4.93 24.23 -2.77
C THR A 66 6.42 23.93 -2.89
N ASN A 67 7.25 24.94 -2.68
CA ASN A 67 8.71 24.82 -2.57
C ASN A 67 9.26 25.79 -1.53
N GLU A 68 10.59 25.93 -1.46
CA GLU A 68 11.26 26.83 -0.53
C GLU A 68 10.94 28.31 -0.73
N PHE A 69 10.48 28.71 -1.92
CA PHE A 69 10.16 30.10 -2.27
C PHE A 69 8.70 30.47 -1.98
N GLY A 70 7.83 29.48 -1.78
CA GLY A 70 6.43 29.73 -1.43
C GLY A 70 5.49 28.64 -1.94
N THR A 71 4.20 29.01 -1.99
CA THR A 71 3.13 28.14 -2.49
C THR A 71 2.29 28.91 -3.50
N ALA A 72 1.98 28.29 -4.63
CA ALA A 72 0.99 28.76 -5.57
C ALA A 72 -0.14 27.72 -5.66
N SER A 73 -1.39 28.17 -5.73
CA SER A 73 -2.56 27.28 -5.81
C SER A 73 -3.62 27.81 -6.76
N THR A 74 -4.45 26.92 -7.25
CA THR A 74 -5.63 27.23 -8.06
C THR A 74 -6.76 26.28 -7.70
N ASP A 75 -7.99 26.79 -7.71
CA ASP A 75 -9.18 26.04 -7.35
C ASP A 75 -10.21 26.07 -8.48
N LEU A 76 -10.91 24.95 -8.65
CA LEU A 76 -11.98 24.76 -9.61
C LEU A 76 -13.21 24.19 -8.91
N LEU A 77 -14.33 24.92 -8.97
CA LEU A 77 -15.62 24.38 -8.55
C LEU A 77 -16.18 23.46 -9.64
N LEU A 78 -16.20 22.16 -9.36
CA LEU A 78 -16.90 21.17 -10.18
C LEU A 78 -18.33 21.04 -9.66
N SER A 79 -19.28 21.75 -10.29
CA SER A 79 -20.67 21.76 -9.86
C SER A 79 -21.42 20.51 -10.31
N ALA A 80 -22.49 20.17 -9.57
CA ALA A 80 -23.38 19.08 -9.93
C ALA A 80 -24.06 19.31 -11.29
N ASP A 81 -24.23 20.56 -11.73
CA ASP A 81 -24.82 20.91 -13.02
C ASP A 81 -23.89 20.56 -14.19
N ILE A 82 -22.59 20.83 -14.05
CA ILE A 82 -21.56 20.41 -15.01
C ILE A 82 -21.57 18.88 -15.13
N LEU A 83 -21.67 18.19 -13.99
CA LEU A 83 -21.68 16.72 -13.92
C LEU A 83 -23.00 16.10 -14.38
N ALA A 84 -24.12 16.81 -14.30
CA ALA A 84 -25.42 16.31 -14.73
C ALA A 84 -25.49 16.07 -16.24
N GLY A 85 -24.74 16.83 -17.03
CA GLY A 85 -24.61 16.63 -18.48
C GLY A 85 -23.65 15.52 -18.89
N MET A 86 -22.85 14.99 -17.96
CA MET A 86 -21.84 13.95 -18.21
C MET A 86 -22.34 12.52 -17.97
N PHE A 87 -23.62 12.36 -17.64
CA PHE A 87 -24.25 11.05 -17.49
C PHE A 87 -24.31 10.34 -18.85
N LEU A 88 -23.29 9.54 -19.16
CA LEU A 88 -23.48 8.46 -20.11
C LEU A 88 -24.45 7.47 -19.47
N ARG A 89 -25.40 6.97 -20.26
CA ARG A 89 -26.10 5.75 -19.89
C ARG A 89 -25.03 4.69 -19.69
N GLU A 90 -24.78 4.29 -18.45
CA GLU A 90 -24.06 3.05 -18.20
C GLU A 90 -24.86 1.96 -18.90
N ASP A 91 -24.19 1.20 -19.78
CA ASP A 91 -24.77 0.09 -20.52
C ASP A 91 -25.05 -1.10 -19.59
N LEU A 92 -25.83 -0.85 -18.53
CA LEU A 92 -26.35 -1.87 -17.64
C LEU A 92 -27.09 -2.89 -18.50
N GLY A 93 -26.71 -4.16 -18.34
CA GLY A 93 -27.27 -5.23 -19.16
C GLY A 93 -26.44 -5.60 -20.41
N VAL A 94 -25.38 -4.86 -20.75
CA VAL A 94 -24.43 -5.29 -21.80
C VAL A 94 -23.32 -6.11 -21.17
N GLY A 95 -23.11 -7.31 -21.69
CA GLY A 95 -22.04 -8.19 -21.21
C GLY A 95 -20.68 -7.74 -21.73
N GLU A 96 -19.69 -7.66 -20.84
CA GLU A 96 -18.32 -7.22 -21.07
C GLU A 96 -17.33 -8.38 -20.89
N GLU A 97 -16.38 -8.51 -21.81
CA GLU A 97 -15.27 -9.47 -21.71
C GLU A 97 -14.17 -8.90 -20.82
N ILE A 98 -13.67 -9.71 -19.88
CA ILE A 98 -12.66 -9.31 -18.91
C ILE A 98 -11.58 -10.37 -18.73
N GLU A 99 -10.42 -9.93 -18.24
CA GLU A 99 -9.38 -10.83 -17.73
C GLU A 99 -9.27 -10.64 -16.21
N MET A 100 -9.22 -11.74 -15.45
CA MET A 100 -9.03 -11.71 -14.01
C MET A 100 -7.76 -12.47 -13.63
N THR A 101 -6.92 -11.87 -12.78
CA THR A 101 -5.64 -12.45 -12.37
C THR A 101 -5.52 -12.48 -10.84
N PRO A 102 -5.35 -13.65 -10.21
CA PRO A 102 -5.11 -13.74 -8.78
C PRO A 102 -3.67 -13.37 -8.41
N LEU A 103 -3.49 -12.80 -7.22
CA LEU A 103 -2.17 -12.64 -6.60
C LEU A 103 -1.95 -13.77 -5.58
N ILE A 104 -0.88 -14.53 -5.76
CA ILE A 104 -0.60 -15.75 -5.00
C ILE A 104 0.66 -15.53 -4.15
N PHE A 105 0.62 -15.91 -2.87
CA PHE A 105 1.75 -15.90 -1.94
C PHE A 105 2.18 -17.34 -1.65
N ASN A 106 3.25 -17.80 -2.30
CA ASN A 106 3.73 -19.19 -2.22
C ASN A 106 4.84 -19.36 -1.18
N LYS A 107 5.56 -18.29 -0.83
CA LYS A 107 6.73 -18.31 0.07
C LYS A 107 6.45 -17.65 1.43
N GLY A 108 5.18 -17.60 1.85
CA GLY A 108 4.76 -16.98 3.10
C GLY A 108 4.76 -15.44 3.07
N LEU A 109 4.78 -14.80 4.23
CA LEU A 109 4.57 -13.36 4.41
C LEU A 109 5.68 -12.45 3.87
N ALA A 110 6.88 -13.00 3.59
CA ALA A 110 7.98 -12.24 2.99
C ALA A 110 7.94 -12.26 1.45
N ASP A 111 6.98 -12.96 0.87
CA ASP A 111 6.79 -13.07 -0.58
C ASP A 111 6.24 -11.75 -1.13
N SER A 112 6.80 -11.27 -2.24
CA SER A 112 6.27 -10.11 -2.96
C SER A 112 4.93 -10.40 -3.64
N GLY A 113 4.53 -11.67 -3.69
CA GLY A 113 3.38 -12.17 -4.43
C GLY A 113 3.72 -12.41 -5.89
N ILE A 114 3.14 -13.45 -6.48
CA ILE A 114 3.27 -13.79 -7.89
C ILE A 114 1.87 -13.76 -8.50
N TRP A 115 1.73 -13.08 -9.64
CA TRP A 115 0.49 -13.10 -10.41
C TRP A 115 0.29 -14.48 -11.01
N GLY A 116 -0.84 -15.10 -10.69
CA GLY A 116 -1.20 -16.42 -11.18
C GLY A 116 -1.70 -16.41 -12.62
N ASN A 117 -2.31 -17.53 -13.02
CA ASN A 117 -2.88 -17.65 -14.35
C ASN A 117 -4.10 -16.73 -14.52
N LYS A 118 -4.23 -16.19 -15.73
CA LYS A 118 -5.39 -15.37 -16.10
C LYS A 118 -6.62 -16.25 -16.31
N PHE A 119 -7.74 -15.78 -15.78
CA PHE A 119 -9.08 -16.22 -16.13
C PHE A 119 -9.63 -15.27 -17.18
N PHE A 120 -10.25 -15.81 -18.22
CA PHE A 120 -10.94 -15.02 -19.24
C PHE A 120 -12.42 -15.30 -19.09
N GLY A 121 -13.20 -14.25 -18.82
CA GLY A 121 -14.60 -14.40 -18.51
C GLY A 121 -15.42 -13.25 -19.00
N ARG A 122 -16.73 -13.41 -18.88
CA ARG A 122 -17.70 -12.39 -19.25
C ARG A 122 -18.56 -12.02 -18.05
N ILE A 123 -18.75 -10.73 -17.85
CA ILE A 123 -19.55 -10.17 -16.75
C ILE A 123 -20.63 -9.26 -17.31
N ILE A 124 -21.67 -8.99 -16.52
CA ILE A 124 -22.71 -8.01 -16.85
C ILE A 124 -22.89 -7.07 -15.67
N MET A 125 -22.83 -5.78 -15.93
CA MET A 125 -23.01 -4.75 -14.91
C MET A 125 -24.49 -4.69 -14.52
N THR A 126 -24.77 -4.76 -13.22
CA THR A 126 -26.14 -4.82 -12.67
C THR A 126 -26.50 -3.59 -11.86
N GLU A 127 -25.54 -3.00 -11.15
CA GLU A 127 -25.74 -1.82 -10.31
C GLU A 127 -24.47 -0.97 -10.33
N SER A 128 -24.63 0.35 -10.32
CA SER A 128 -23.54 1.31 -10.34
C SER A 128 -23.52 2.23 -9.12
N HIS A 129 -22.35 2.84 -8.90
CA HIS A 129 -22.12 3.84 -7.84
C HIS A 129 -22.48 3.37 -6.43
N ILE A 130 -22.10 2.14 -6.08
CA ILE A 130 -22.36 1.52 -4.78
C ILE A 130 -21.55 2.21 -3.68
N GLY A 131 -22.21 2.49 -2.56
CA GLY A 131 -21.62 3.16 -1.39
C GLY A 131 -21.39 4.67 -1.56
N ASP A 132 -20.66 5.25 -0.61
CA ASP A 132 -20.46 6.70 -0.50
C ASP A 132 -19.46 7.26 -1.55
N GLY A 133 -18.63 6.40 -2.15
CA GLY A 133 -18.02 6.58 -3.48
C GLY A 133 -17.27 7.89 -3.79
N CYS A 134 -16.33 8.33 -2.93
CA CYS A 134 -15.44 9.48 -3.24
C CYS A 134 -13.99 9.12 -3.61
N SER A 135 -13.44 8.03 -3.06
CA SER A 135 -12.06 7.57 -3.32
C SER A 135 -11.97 6.38 -4.29
N HIS A 136 -13.09 5.72 -4.51
CA HIS A 136 -13.26 4.61 -5.43
C HIS A 136 -14.64 4.72 -6.06
N LYS A 137 -14.75 4.25 -7.30
CA LYS A 137 -16.01 3.91 -7.94
C LYS A 137 -16.23 2.42 -7.78
N ALA A 138 -17.44 2.02 -7.40
CA ALA A 138 -17.79 0.63 -7.16
C ALA A 138 -19.06 0.26 -7.90
N TRP A 139 -19.06 -0.93 -8.48
CA TRP A 139 -20.18 -1.50 -9.23
C TRP A 139 -20.40 -2.95 -8.83
N ARG A 140 -21.64 -3.41 -8.97
CA ARG A 140 -21.99 -4.83 -8.84
C ARG A 140 -22.15 -5.41 -10.22
N ALA A 141 -21.43 -6.48 -10.48
CA ALA A 141 -21.54 -7.25 -11.71
C ALA A 141 -21.99 -8.67 -11.39
N LYS A 142 -22.63 -9.31 -12.37
CA LYS A 142 -22.95 -10.72 -12.34
C LYS A 142 -22.03 -11.46 -13.31
N VAL A 143 -21.45 -12.57 -12.87
CA VAL A 143 -20.58 -13.40 -13.69
C VAL A 143 -21.45 -14.22 -14.65
N ILE A 144 -21.11 -14.22 -15.94
CA ILE A 144 -21.78 -15.04 -16.95
C ILE A 144 -21.03 -16.37 -17.11
N TYR A 145 -19.71 -16.33 -17.31
CA TYR A 145 -18.85 -17.53 -17.41
C TYR A 145 -17.37 -17.17 -17.24
N GLY A 146 -16.52 -18.19 -17.05
CA GLY A 146 -15.07 -18.14 -17.30
C GLY A 146 -14.23 -17.74 -16.09
N LEU A 147 -14.86 -17.54 -14.94
CA LEU A 147 -14.19 -17.16 -13.68
C LEU A 147 -14.21 -18.28 -12.64
N GLU A 148 -14.71 -19.46 -12.99
CA GLU A 148 -14.67 -20.64 -12.17
C GLU A 148 -13.22 -21.10 -11.92
N PRO A 149 -12.88 -21.64 -10.73
CA PRO A 149 -13.77 -21.89 -9.58
C PRO A 149 -13.91 -20.69 -8.63
N VAL A 150 -13.34 -19.53 -8.97
CA VAL A 150 -13.33 -18.36 -8.06
C VAL A 150 -14.72 -17.74 -7.95
N PHE A 151 -15.38 -17.55 -9.09
CA PHE A 151 -16.76 -17.10 -9.17
C PHE A 151 -17.55 -18.05 -10.08
N GLU A 152 -18.60 -18.66 -9.54
CA GLU A 152 -19.53 -19.46 -10.34
C GLU A 152 -20.39 -18.57 -11.23
N SER A 153 -20.74 -19.08 -12.41
CA SER A 153 -21.76 -18.47 -13.27
C SER A 153 -23.03 -18.13 -12.49
N GLY A 154 -23.46 -16.88 -12.61
CA GLY A 154 -24.62 -16.34 -11.93
C GLY A 154 -24.33 -15.65 -10.60
N ASN A 155 -23.15 -15.83 -10.00
CA ASN A 155 -22.79 -15.12 -8.78
C ASN A 155 -22.49 -13.65 -9.05
N THR A 156 -22.76 -12.83 -8.04
CA THR A 156 -22.43 -11.41 -8.06
C THR A 156 -21.05 -11.15 -7.48
N CYS A 157 -20.38 -10.13 -8.03
CA CYS A 157 -19.09 -9.65 -7.57
C CYS A 157 -19.10 -8.12 -7.53
N ILE A 158 -18.18 -7.55 -6.75
CA ILE A 158 -17.99 -6.10 -6.65
C ILE A 158 -16.72 -5.73 -7.38
N ILE A 159 -16.84 -4.82 -8.32
CA ILE A 159 -15.73 -4.25 -9.10
C ILE A 159 -15.47 -2.86 -8.56
N LYS A 160 -14.20 -2.53 -8.29
CA LYS A 160 -13.81 -1.21 -7.78
C LYS A 160 -12.68 -0.63 -8.61
N ILE A 161 -12.77 0.66 -8.91
CA ILE A 161 -11.72 1.43 -9.56
C ILE A 161 -11.38 2.63 -8.68
N ARG A 162 -10.10 2.85 -8.40
CA ARG A 162 -9.62 4.05 -7.71
C ARG A 162 -10.03 5.30 -8.49
N SER A 163 -10.64 6.27 -7.81
CA SER A 163 -10.96 7.57 -8.40
C SER A 163 -10.97 8.65 -7.32
N PRO A 164 -10.38 9.82 -7.56
CA PRO A 164 -9.65 10.20 -8.77
C PRO A 164 -8.23 9.60 -8.86
N VAL A 165 -7.66 9.58 -10.07
CA VAL A 165 -6.31 9.09 -10.38
C VAL A 165 -5.44 10.24 -10.86
N SER A 166 -4.38 10.56 -10.11
CA SER A 166 -3.39 11.56 -10.53
C SER A 166 -2.27 10.92 -11.32
N TYR A 167 -1.93 11.50 -12.46
CA TYR A 167 -0.89 11.01 -13.37
C TYR A 167 -0.18 12.15 -14.09
N GLU A 168 1.08 11.90 -14.46
CA GLU A 168 1.92 12.86 -15.18
C GLU A 168 2.05 12.45 -16.64
N GLY A 169 2.21 13.44 -17.52
CA GLY A 169 2.32 13.21 -18.96
C GLY A 169 1.06 13.59 -19.74
N ARG A 170 1.19 13.72 -21.06
CA ARG A 170 0.07 14.10 -21.95
C ARG A 170 -0.65 12.90 -22.54
N GLU A 171 0.04 11.76 -22.62
CA GLU A 171 -0.47 10.54 -23.21
C GLU A 171 -1.47 9.83 -22.30
N GLU A 172 -2.42 9.14 -22.92
CA GLU A 172 -3.41 8.31 -22.22
C GLU A 172 -2.78 7.04 -21.61
N SER A 173 -1.68 6.56 -22.20
CA SER A 173 -0.83 5.48 -21.67
C SER A 173 -0.42 5.72 -20.21
N CYS A 174 -0.07 6.96 -19.86
CA CYS A 174 0.33 7.32 -18.51
C CYS A 174 -0.80 7.12 -17.47
N LEU A 175 -2.06 7.36 -17.86
CA LEU A 175 -3.21 7.09 -16.99
C LEU A 175 -3.40 5.58 -16.80
N ILE A 176 -3.28 4.80 -17.88
CA ILE A 176 -3.43 3.34 -17.86
C ILE A 176 -2.36 2.69 -16.99
N ASP A 177 -1.09 3.09 -17.16
CA ASP A 177 0.03 2.58 -16.36
C ASP A 177 -0.15 2.94 -14.88
N LYS A 178 -0.55 4.19 -14.60
CA LYS A 178 -0.80 4.61 -13.22
C LYS A 178 -1.99 3.87 -12.59
N ASN A 179 -3.05 3.65 -13.35
CA ASN A 179 -4.21 2.86 -12.93
C ASN A 179 -3.82 1.41 -12.64
N LEU A 180 -2.97 0.80 -13.48
CA LEU A 180 -2.43 -0.54 -13.25
C LEU A 180 -1.64 -0.62 -11.94
N ASP A 181 -0.70 0.31 -11.72
CA ASP A 181 0.15 0.31 -10.54
C ASP A 181 -0.65 0.46 -9.24
N LEU A 182 -1.61 1.40 -9.22
CA LEU A 182 -2.50 1.59 -8.07
C LEU A 182 -3.34 0.33 -7.81
N THR A 183 -3.91 -0.26 -8.86
CA THR A 183 -4.73 -1.48 -8.73
C THR A 183 -3.90 -2.67 -8.22
N LYS A 184 -2.68 -2.85 -8.75
CA LYS A 184 -1.73 -3.87 -8.26
C LYS A 184 -1.39 -3.66 -6.78
N GLN A 185 -1.17 -2.41 -6.37
CA GLN A 185 -0.89 -2.06 -4.97
C GLN A 185 -2.07 -2.37 -4.05
N GLU A 186 -3.30 -2.06 -4.46
CA GLU A 186 -4.52 -2.41 -3.73
C GLU A 186 -4.65 -3.93 -3.57
N CYS A 187 -4.46 -4.68 -4.67
CA CYS A 187 -4.46 -6.14 -4.63
C CYS A 187 -3.42 -6.70 -3.67
N LYS A 188 -2.20 -6.16 -3.70
CA LYS A 188 -1.11 -6.59 -2.81
C LYS A 188 -1.44 -6.28 -1.35
N THR A 189 -2.00 -5.11 -1.07
CA THR A 189 -2.30 -4.63 0.29
C THR A 189 -3.34 -5.52 0.97
N GLN A 190 -4.49 -5.75 0.33
CA GLN A 190 -5.57 -6.55 0.90
C GLN A 190 -5.19 -8.04 0.97
N ASN A 191 -4.55 -8.60 -0.06
CA ASN A 191 -4.16 -10.01 -0.03
C ASN A 191 -3.01 -10.28 0.96
N LEU A 192 -2.09 -9.33 1.16
CA LEU A 192 -1.09 -9.46 2.22
C LEU A 192 -1.74 -9.44 3.61
N ALA A 193 -2.67 -8.51 3.86
CA ALA A 193 -3.44 -8.47 5.10
C ALA A 193 -4.23 -9.78 5.30
N ARG A 194 -4.72 -10.38 4.22
CA ARG A 194 -5.36 -11.70 4.25
C ARG A 194 -4.42 -12.81 4.70
N GLU A 195 -3.19 -12.86 4.21
CA GLU A 195 -2.23 -13.88 4.68
C GLU A 195 -1.92 -13.73 6.18
N TYR A 196 -1.79 -12.50 6.68
CA TYR A 196 -1.70 -12.26 8.12
C TYR A 196 -2.98 -12.68 8.86
N CYS A 197 -4.15 -12.38 8.31
CA CYS A 197 -5.44 -12.72 8.90
C CYS A 197 -5.64 -14.24 9.02
N LYS A 198 -5.11 -15.04 8.08
CA LYS A 198 -5.14 -16.50 8.18
C LYS A 198 -4.36 -17.02 9.39
N ILE A 199 -3.19 -16.45 9.66
CA ILE A 199 -2.35 -16.84 10.81
C ILE A 199 -3.06 -16.43 12.10
N PHE A 200 -3.46 -15.16 12.20
CA PHE A 200 -4.26 -14.65 13.30
C PHE A 200 -5.50 -15.50 13.59
N SER A 201 -6.24 -15.88 12.55
CA SER A 201 -7.46 -16.68 12.68
C SER A 201 -7.18 -18.12 13.09
N THR A 202 -6.02 -18.66 12.72
CA THR A 202 -5.59 -20.00 13.16
C THR A 202 -5.28 -19.99 14.65
N GLU A 203 -4.58 -18.97 15.14
CA GLU A 203 -4.34 -18.77 16.58
C GLU A 203 -5.66 -18.57 17.34
N ALA A 204 -6.49 -17.64 16.88
CA ALA A 204 -7.77 -17.32 17.51
C ALA A 204 -8.74 -18.51 17.56
N ARG A 205 -8.73 -19.39 16.54
CA ARG A 205 -9.60 -20.58 16.47
C ARG A 205 -9.29 -21.61 17.56
N THR A 206 -8.09 -21.59 18.14
CA THR A 206 -7.75 -22.47 19.28
C THR A 206 -8.41 -22.04 20.58
N ILE A 207 -9.02 -20.84 20.62
CA ILE A 207 -9.65 -20.26 21.79
C ILE A 207 -11.16 -20.25 21.57
N GLU A 208 -11.89 -21.17 22.20
CA GLU A 208 -13.35 -21.31 22.03
C GLU A 208 -14.11 -20.00 22.33
N SER A 209 -13.69 -19.27 23.36
CA SER A 209 -14.29 -18.00 23.76
C SER A 209 -14.07 -16.86 22.76
N PHE A 210 -13.21 -17.05 21.75
CA PHE A 210 -13.06 -16.08 20.66
C PHE A 210 -14.28 -16.10 19.72
N GLY A 211 -14.93 -17.24 19.55
CA GLY A 211 -16.03 -17.41 18.60
C GLY A 211 -15.59 -17.26 17.13
N PRO A 212 -16.47 -16.76 16.22
CA PRO A 212 -16.15 -16.65 14.80
C PRO A 212 -14.93 -15.77 14.51
N CYS A 213 -13.95 -16.29 13.77
CA CYS A 213 -12.73 -15.55 13.40
C CYS A 213 -12.98 -14.54 12.27
N LEU A 214 -12.13 -13.52 12.20
CA LEU A 214 -12.11 -12.59 11.08
C LEU A 214 -11.62 -13.26 9.80
N GLU A 215 -12.14 -12.87 8.65
CA GLU A 215 -11.69 -13.34 7.36
C GLU A 215 -11.56 -12.16 6.40
N VAL A 216 -10.34 -11.83 5.99
CA VAL A 216 -10.15 -10.88 4.89
C VAL A 216 -10.37 -11.60 3.57
N ILE A 217 -11.30 -11.11 2.75
CA ILE A 217 -11.63 -11.72 1.46
C ILE A 217 -10.52 -11.46 0.43
N PRO A 218 -10.27 -12.41 -0.48
CA PRO A 218 -9.32 -12.21 -1.55
C PRO A 218 -9.82 -11.13 -2.52
N VAL A 219 -8.87 -10.41 -3.12
CA VAL A 219 -9.13 -9.46 -4.19
C VAL A 219 -8.28 -9.83 -5.41
N TYR A 220 -8.83 -9.64 -6.59
CA TYR A 220 -8.20 -10.02 -7.86
C TYR A 220 -8.00 -8.79 -8.74
N LEU A 221 -6.95 -8.81 -9.57
CA LEU A 221 -6.74 -7.80 -10.60
C LEU A 221 -7.65 -8.12 -11.77
N MET A 222 -8.46 -7.16 -12.21
CA MET A 222 -9.31 -7.28 -13.37
C MET A 222 -8.84 -6.30 -14.46
N PHE A 223 -8.75 -6.78 -15.70
CA PHE A 223 -8.51 -5.97 -16.89
C PHE A 223 -9.76 -5.97 -17.78
N ARG A 224 -10.18 -4.76 -18.18
CA ARG A 224 -11.44 -4.44 -18.84
C ARG A 224 -11.17 -3.70 -20.15
N PRO A 225 -10.87 -4.41 -21.26
CA PRO A 225 -10.37 -3.81 -22.50
C PRO A 225 -11.33 -2.81 -23.16
N ALA A 226 -12.63 -2.87 -22.88
CA ALA A 226 -13.61 -1.92 -23.41
C ALA A 226 -13.63 -0.56 -22.67
N ASN A 227 -12.84 -0.39 -21.61
CA ASN A 227 -12.84 0.81 -20.76
C ASN A 227 -11.53 1.60 -20.93
N VAL A 228 -11.64 2.94 -20.93
CA VAL A 228 -10.48 3.85 -20.96
C VAL A 228 -9.59 3.73 -19.72
N VAL A 229 -10.19 3.43 -18.57
CA VAL A 229 -9.48 3.08 -17.33
C VAL A 229 -9.70 1.59 -17.09
N PRO A 230 -8.83 0.72 -17.64
CA PRO A 230 -9.18 -0.69 -17.82
C PRO A 230 -8.86 -1.56 -16.60
N TYR A 231 -8.04 -1.12 -15.65
CA TYR A 231 -7.70 -1.91 -14.47
C TYR A 231 -8.59 -1.57 -13.28
N ALA A 232 -9.14 -2.64 -12.70
CA ALA A 232 -10.02 -2.61 -11.56
C ALA A 232 -9.64 -3.73 -10.58
N THR A 233 -10.09 -3.60 -9.33
CA THR A 233 -10.12 -4.73 -8.41
C THR A 233 -11.48 -5.42 -8.50
N VAL A 234 -11.51 -6.75 -8.35
CA VAL A 234 -12.75 -7.53 -8.22
C VAL A 234 -12.70 -8.39 -6.97
N GLU A 235 -13.81 -8.47 -6.26
CA GLU A 235 -13.96 -9.27 -5.03
C GLU A 235 -15.39 -9.79 -4.86
N MET A 236 -15.58 -10.66 -3.87
CA MET A 236 -16.87 -11.24 -3.55
C MET A 236 -17.86 -10.18 -3.06
N ASP A 237 -19.09 -10.28 -3.54
CA ASP A 237 -20.21 -9.48 -3.09
C ASP A 237 -20.70 -9.95 -1.71
N LEU A 238 -20.45 -9.13 -0.68
CA LEU A 238 -20.81 -9.45 0.69
C LEU A 238 -22.27 -9.06 0.96
N THR A 239 -23.08 -10.07 1.31
CA THR A 239 -24.48 -9.86 1.68
C THR A 239 -24.62 -9.48 3.16
N GLY A 240 -25.25 -8.34 3.44
CA GLY A 240 -25.55 -7.88 4.81
C GLY A 240 -25.27 -6.40 5.02
N VAL A 241 -25.13 -5.98 6.28
CA VAL A 241 -24.93 -4.57 6.64
C VAL A 241 -23.46 -4.22 6.60
N TYR A 242 -23.10 -3.36 5.64
CA TYR A 242 -21.75 -2.85 5.48
C TYR A 242 -21.37 -1.89 6.62
N GLN A 243 -20.22 -2.14 7.26
CA GLN A 243 -19.73 -1.37 8.40
C GLN A 243 -18.25 -1.02 8.25
N LYS A 244 -17.85 0.13 8.82
CA LYS A 244 -16.47 0.59 8.90
C LYS A 244 -15.95 0.33 10.31
N TYR A 245 -15.28 -0.81 10.52
CA TYR A 245 -14.81 -1.25 11.83
C TYR A 245 -13.58 -0.48 12.32
N SER A 246 -12.75 -0.02 11.40
CA SER A 246 -11.60 0.84 11.68
C SER A 246 -11.36 1.75 10.49
N HIS A 247 -11.14 3.04 10.74
CA HIS A 247 -10.81 4.02 9.72
C HIS A 247 -10.01 5.17 10.33
N LEU A 248 -9.44 6.02 9.48
CA LEU A 248 -8.78 7.25 9.93
C LEU A 248 -9.81 8.38 10.06
N ASP A 249 -9.70 9.16 11.13
CA ASP A 249 -10.45 10.40 11.30
C ASP A 249 -9.91 11.50 10.37
N HIS A 250 -10.58 12.66 10.38
CA HIS A 250 -10.22 13.83 9.57
C HIS A 250 -8.85 14.45 9.95
N LYS A 251 -8.23 14.02 11.05
CA LYS A 251 -6.87 14.41 11.47
C LYS A 251 -5.85 13.32 11.13
N GLY A 252 -6.26 12.29 10.39
CA GLY A 252 -5.43 11.15 10.04
C GLY A 252 -5.16 10.18 11.19
N ARG A 253 -5.89 10.27 12.31
CA ARG A 253 -5.70 9.38 13.46
C ARG A 253 -6.65 8.19 13.38
N LEU A 254 -6.24 7.05 13.92
CA LEU A 254 -7.10 5.87 13.96
C LEU A 254 -8.32 6.09 14.88
N ASP A 255 -9.53 5.94 14.35
CA ASP A 255 -10.76 6.00 15.16
C ASP A 255 -10.95 4.67 15.90
N MET A 256 -10.74 4.70 17.22
CA MET A 256 -10.70 3.50 18.08
C MET A 256 -12.04 3.18 18.75
N ARG A 257 -13.17 3.46 18.09
CA ARG A 257 -14.51 3.10 18.59
C ARG A 257 -14.61 1.57 18.67
N THR A 258 -14.95 1.06 19.84
CA THR A 258 -15.02 -0.37 20.15
C THR A 258 -16.40 -0.72 20.73
N GLY A 259 -17.44 -0.34 20.00
CA GLY A 259 -18.83 -0.58 20.37
C GLY A 259 -19.29 -2.01 20.07
N SER A 260 -18.87 -2.57 18.92
CA SER A 260 -19.27 -3.92 18.50
C SER A 260 -18.21 -4.99 18.78
N VAL A 261 -18.65 -6.25 18.84
CA VAL A 261 -17.76 -7.41 19.00
C VAL A 261 -16.76 -7.51 17.84
N VAL A 262 -17.20 -7.20 16.61
CA VAL A 262 -16.33 -7.24 15.43
C VAL A 262 -15.30 -6.12 15.48
N GLU A 263 -15.69 -4.90 15.86
CA GLU A 263 -14.74 -3.79 16.06
C GLU A 263 -13.65 -4.14 17.09
N GLN A 264 -14.03 -4.79 18.19
CA GLN A 264 -13.07 -5.24 19.19
C GLN A 264 -12.12 -6.32 18.63
N LYS A 265 -12.61 -7.25 17.80
CA LYS A 265 -11.77 -8.23 17.11
C LYS A 265 -10.84 -7.58 16.09
N CYS A 266 -11.31 -6.58 15.32
CA CYS A 266 -10.47 -5.81 14.40
C CYS A 266 -9.36 -5.05 15.15
N CYS A 267 -9.68 -4.44 16.28
CA CYS A 267 -8.71 -3.79 17.17
C CYS A 267 -7.68 -4.78 17.73
N ALA A 268 -8.11 -6.00 18.11
CA ALA A 268 -7.20 -7.06 18.53
C ALA A 268 -6.31 -7.55 17.37
N PHE A 269 -6.83 -7.63 16.14
CA PHE A 269 -6.06 -8.00 14.95
C PHE A 269 -5.01 -6.93 14.60
N GLN A 270 -5.36 -5.65 14.69
CA GLN A 270 -4.40 -4.54 14.55
C GLN A 270 -3.26 -4.63 15.56
N HIS A 271 -3.58 -4.90 16.83
CA HIS A 271 -2.59 -5.07 17.89
C HIS A 271 -1.73 -6.31 17.66
N TRP A 272 -2.34 -7.44 17.30
CA TRP A 272 -1.63 -8.68 16.98
C TRP A 272 -0.65 -8.45 15.83
N MET A 273 -1.08 -7.81 14.73
CA MET A 273 -0.23 -7.52 13.58
C MET A 273 0.92 -6.57 13.93
N PHE A 274 0.63 -5.53 14.72
CA PHE A 274 1.66 -4.62 15.23
C PHE A 274 2.72 -5.39 16.02
N GLN A 275 2.32 -6.26 16.96
CA GLN A 275 3.25 -7.06 17.75
C GLN A 275 4.02 -8.07 16.89
N TRP A 276 3.32 -8.78 15.99
CA TRP A 276 3.89 -9.81 15.12
C TRP A 276 4.96 -9.26 14.19
N THR A 277 4.77 -8.03 13.72
CA THR A 277 5.68 -7.35 12.79
C THR A 277 6.72 -6.48 13.50
N ASN A 278 6.84 -6.59 14.84
CA ASN A 278 7.72 -5.76 15.66
C ASN A 278 7.51 -4.25 15.44
N GLY A 279 6.26 -3.84 15.27
CA GLY A 279 5.84 -2.45 15.08
C GLY A 279 6.19 -1.86 13.72
N ASN A 280 6.26 -2.69 12.67
CA ASN A 280 6.56 -2.24 11.30
C ASN A 280 5.34 -2.13 10.39
N LEU A 281 4.26 -2.86 10.68
CA LEU A 281 2.99 -2.80 9.96
C LEU A 281 1.82 -2.52 10.90
N LEU A 282 0.87 -1.74 10.39
CA LEU A 282 -0.39 -1.45 11.07
C LEU A 282 -1.52 -1.38 10.03
N LEU A 283 -2.67 -1.99 10.35
CA LEU A 283 -3.89 -1.82 9.55
C LEU A 283 -4.53 -0.49 9.92
N THR A 284 -4.80 0.36 8.94
CA THR A 284 -5.41 1.69 9.13
C THR A 284 -6.88 1.74 8.75
N ARG A 285 -7.32 0.80 7.92
CA ARG A 285 -8.71 0.69 7.47
C ARG A 285 -9.15 -0.77 7.44
N LEU A 286 -10.32 -1.04 8.01
CA LEU A 286 -10.97 -2.35 8.01
C LEU A 286 -12.48 -2.10 7.88
N GLU A 287 -13.07 -2.61 6.80
CA GLU A 287 -14.50 -2.47 6.52
C GLU A 287 -15.05 -3.82 6.08
N GLY A 288 -16.36 -4.01 6.10
CA GLY A 288 -16.95 -5.25 5.59
C GLY A 288 -18.31 -5.56 6.20
N VAL A 289 -18.64 -6.84 6.23
CA VAL A 289 -19.93 -7.35 6.71
C VAL A 289 -19.65 -8.51 7.66
N ASP A 290 -20.20 -8.43 8.87
CA ASP A 290 -19.93 -9.36 9.96
C ASP A 290 -18.42 -9.60 10.14
N THR A 291 -17.95 -10.85 10.17
CA THR A 291 -16.52 -11.17 10.30
C THR A 291 -15.75 -11.14 8.99
N LYS A 292 -16.40 -10.88 7.84
CA LYS A 292 -15.75 -10.78 6.54
C LYS A 292 -15.29 -9.34 6.29
N ILE A 293 -14.00 -9.19 5.99
CA ILE A 293 -13.30 -7.90 5.87
C ILE A 293 -12.85 -7.66 4.42
N THR A 294 -13.02 -6.44 3.96
CA THR A 294 -12.58 -5.87 2.67
C THR A 294 -12.08 -4.42 2.89
N ASN A 295 -11.65 -3.72 1.83
CA ASN A 295 -11.17 -2.33 1.84
C ASN A 295 -10.07 -2.11 2.90
N VAL A 296 -9.06 -2.98 2.86
CA VAL A 296 -7.99 -2.95 3.86
C VAL A 296 -6.98 -1.86 3.54
N GLY A 297 -6.68 -1.03 4.54
CA GLY A 297 -5.60 -0.04 4.50
C GLY A 297 -4.42 -0.50 5.35
N ILE A 298 -3.19 -0.28 4.86
CA ILE A 298 -1.95 -0.57 5.58
C ILE A 298 -1.11 0.71 5.69
N SER A 299 -0.47 0.89 6.84
CA SER A 299 0.62 1.83 7.04
C SER A 299 1.89 1.07 7.43
N VAL A 300 3.04 1.55 6.94
CA VAL A 300 4.36 1.01 7.25
C VAL A 300 5.15 2.03 8.08
N LYS A 301 5.99 1.58 9.00
CA LYS A 301 6.81 2.48 9.82
C LYS A 301 7.93 3.15 9.02
N SER A 302 8.52 2.38 8.11
CA SER A 302 9.60 2.81 7.21
C SER A 302 9.24 2.45 5.77
N THR A 303 9.47 3.38 4.85
CA THR A 303 9.20 3.19 3.41
C THR A 303 9.85 1.92 2.87
N GLY A 304 9.10 1.15 2.08
CA GLY A 304 9.60 -0.06 1.42
C GLY A 304 9.62 -1.33 2.28
N TYR A 305 9.06 -1.31 3.49
CA TYR A 305 8.92 -2.52 4.31
C TYR A 305 8.18 -3.64 3.54
N GLN A 306 8.79 -4.83 3.45
CA GLN A 306 8.31 -5.98 2.67
C GLN A 306 7.98 -5.65 1.19
N GLY A 307 8.67 -4.66 0.61
CA GLY A 307 8.46 -4.24 -0.77
C GLY A 307 7.05 -3.67 -1.01
N LEU A 308 6.40 -3.14 0.02
CA LEU A 308 5.20 -2.33 -0.13
C LEU A 308 5.60 -0.93 -0.60
N PRO A 309 5.05 -0.42 -1.72
CA PRO A 309 5.30 0.94 -2.21
C PRO A 309 4.45 1.95 -1.43
N VAL A 310 4.52 1.89 -0.10
CA VAL A 310 3.81 2.78 0.82
C VAL A 310 4.84 3.62 1.55
N GLU A 311 4.59 4.93 1.63
CA GLU A 311 5.44 5.85 2.38
C GLU A 311 5.38 5.54 3.88
N GLY A 312 6.54 5.62 4.53
CA GLY A 312 6.66 5.42 5.97
C GLY A 312 5.94 6.52 6.75
N ASN A 313 5.05 6.12 7.65
CA ASN A 313 4.35 7.04 8.54
C ASN A 313 4.62 6.65 10.00
N PRO A 314 5.77 7.02 10.59
CA PRO A 314 6.13 6.64 11.95
C PRO A 314 5.20 7.25 13.01
N GLN A 315 4.64 8.44 12.75
CA GLN A 315 3.74 9.13 13.68
C GLN A 315 2.46 8.31 13.95
N MET A 316 1.95 7.61 12.94
CA MET A 316 0.81 6.70 13.10
C MET A 316 1.07 5.59 14.12
N PHE A 317 2.30 5.08 14.20
CA PHE A 317 2.65 4.00 15.14
C PHE A 317 2.74 4.53 16.58
N GLU A 318 3.32 5.72 16.77
CA GLU A 318 3.35 6.39 18.08
C GLU A 318 1.93 6.71 18.58
N GLN A 319 1.07 7.19 17.67
CA GLN A 319 -0.34 7.43 17.97
C GLN A 319 -1.08 6.13 18.31
N PHE A 320 -0.83 5.04 17.58
CA PHE A 320 -1.44 3.76 17.88
C PHE A 320 -1.04 3.25 19.27
N ILE A 321 0.25 3.32 19.64
CA ILE A 321 0.73 2.92 20.96
C ILE A 321 0.05 3.72 22.07
N SER A 322 -0.05 5.04 21.91
CA SER A 322 -0.62 5.93 22.93
C SER A 322 -2.15 5.78 23.07
N GLN A 323 -2.86 5.51 21.98
CA GLN A 323 -4.33 5.48 21.94
C GLN A 323 -4.91 4.07 22.16
N HIS A 324 -4.17 3.02 21.80
CA HIS A 324 -4.66 1.65 21.93
C HIS A 324 -4.93 1.29 23.38
N LYS A 325 -6.11 0.73 23.63
CA LYS A 325 -6.51 0.12 24.88
C LYS A 325 -6.81 -1.35 24.60
N CYS A 326 -6.06 -2.25 25.22
CA CYS A 326 -6.33 -3.67 25.06
C CYS A 326 -7.76 -3.98 25.50
N ASN A 327 -8.44 -4.80 24.71
CA ASN A 327 -9.80 -5.26 24.98
C ASN A 327 -9.81 -6.75 25.37
N TYR A 328 -11.00 -7.32 25.52
CA TYR A 328 -11.20 -8.73 25.86
C TYR A 328 -10.44 -9.68 24.92
N PHE A 329 -10.52 -9.48 23.60
CA PHE A 329 -9.85 -10.32 22.60
C PHE A 329 -8.33 -10.17 22.60
N CYS A 330 -7.81 -8.96 22.88
CA CYS A 330 -6.37 -8.79 23.11
C CYS A 330 -5.88 -9.65 24.28
N GLY A 331 -6.69 -9.74 25.34
CA GLY A 331 -6.41 -10.56 26.52
C GLY A 331 -6.47 -12.05 26.22
N LEU A 332 -7.47 -12.51 25.46
CA LEU A 332 -7.58 -13.90 25.03
C LEU A 332 -6.34 -14.37 24.25
N LEU A 333 -5.80 -13.51 23.39
CA LEU A 333 -4.61 -13.78 22.59
C LEU A 333 -3.28 -13.56 23.36
N GLY A 334 -3.33 -13.19 24.65
CA GLY A 334 -2.14 -12.96 25.45
C GLY A 334 -1.24 -11.83 24.92
N LEU A 335 -1.81 -10.83 24.23
CA LEU A 335 -1.03 -9.73 23.65
C LEU A 335 -0.44 -8.83 24.73
N ARG A 336 0.81 -8.40 24.56
CA ARG A 336 1.48 -7.55 25.54
C ARG A 336 0.94 -6.14 25.45
N SER A 337 0.65 -5.52 26.60
CA SER A 337 0.21 -4.13 26.63
C SER A 337 1.26 -3.21 26.01
N LEU A 338 0.85 -2.43 25.00
CA LEU A 338 1.74 -1.52 24.27
C LEU A 338 2.37 -0.43 25.16
N LYS A 339 1.69 -0.04 26.25
CA LYS A 339 2.22 0.92 27.23
C LYS A 339 3.42 0.39 28.01
N VAL A 340 3.51 -0.93 28.19
CA VAL A 340 4.67 -1.57 28.82
C VAL A 340 5.87 -1.59 27.86
N LEU A 341 5.62 -1.72 26.55
CA LEU A 341 6.67 -1.71 25.54
C LEU A 341 7.37 -0.34 25.42
N GLU A 342 6.62 0.74 25.61
CA GLU A 342 7.16 2.11 25.67
C GLU A 342 8.10 2.28 26.88
N SER A 343 7.73 1.74 28.04
CA SER A 343 8.55 1.82 29.26
C SER A 343 9.85 1.01 29.21
N LEU A 344 9.90 -0.05 28.39
CA LEU A 344 11.08 -0.90 28.21
C LEU A 344 12.04 -0.37 27.12
N THR A 345 11.56 0.48 26.22
CA THR A 345 12.36 1.06 25.12
C THR A 345 12.90 2.46 25.43
N THR A 346 12.38 3.14 26.45
CA THR A 346 13.04 4.32 27.01
C THR A 346 14.28 3.90 27.82
N PRO A 347 15.50 4.40 27.51
CA PRO A 347 16.63 4.18 28.40
C PRO A 347 16.32 4.91 29.70
N THR A 348 16.16 4.16 30.78
CA THR A 348 16.03 4.69 32.13
C THR A 348 17.20 5.63 32.40
N ARG A 349 16.95 6.94 32.30
CA ARG A 349 17.76 7.93 33.02
C ARG A 349 17.64 7.57 34.50
N SER A 350 18.72 7.05 35.06
CA SER A 350 18.84 6.80 36.49
C SER A 350 18.60 8.12 37.23
N LYS A 351 17.43 8.24 37.86
CA LYS A 351 17.20 9.31 38.84
C LYS A 351 18.07 9.00 40.06
N GLY A 352 18.90 9.99 40.39
CA GLY A 352 19.91 9.92 41.44
C GLY A 352 19.37 9.39 42.76
N SER A 353 20.04 8.35 43.25
CA SER A 353 19.96 7.96 44.65
C SER A 353 20.67 9.05 45.47
N ARG A 354 19.95 9.61 46.44
CA ARG A 354 20.47 10.56 47.43
C ARG A 354 21.55 9.87 48.25
N SER A 355 22.74 10.45 48.24
CA SER A 355 23.83 10.13 49.15
C SER A 355 23.50 10.55 50.59
N PRO A 356 23.88 9.75 51.60
CA PRO A 356 24.19 10.26 52.94
C PRO A 356 25.71 10.42 53.10
N LEU A 357 26.12 11.56 53.63
CA LEU A 357 27.49 11.96 53.91
C LEU A 357 28.12 11.20 55.10
N LEU A 358 29.41 10.91 54.94
CA LEU A 358 30.50 10.92 55.93
C LEU A 358 30.39 10.09 57.22
N GLN A 359 31.26 9.08 57.35
CA GLN A 359 32.38 9.13 58.30
C GLN A 359 33.33 7.91 58.18
N ARG A 360 34.63 8.22 58.37
CA ARG A 360 35.67 7.42 59.05
C ARG A 360 36.79 6.76 58.21
N LYS A 361 37.90 7.51 58.17
CA LYS A 361 39.32 7.14 58.38
C LYS A 361 39.92 5.92 57.66
N MET A 362 40.80 6.25 56.71
CA MET A 362 42.19 5.81 56.51
C MET A 362 42.73 4.71 57.45
N THR A 363 43.27 3.63 56.86
CA THR A 363 44.67 3.20 57.06
C THR A 363 45.13 2.41 55.84
N ALA A 364 46.38 2.66 55.47
CA ALA A 364 47.00 2.27 54.22
C ALA A 364 47.87 1.00 54.34
N SER A 365 47.98 0.31 53.18
CA SER A 365 49.19 -0.37 52.67
C SER A 365 49.61 -1.74 53.22
N PRO A 366 50.50 -2.48 52.52
CA PRO A 366 50.61 -2.68 51.07
C PRO A 366 50.96 -4.14 50.68
N SER A 367 50.71 -4.55 49.44
CA SER A 367 51.53 -5.59 48.77
C SER A 367 51.33 -5.58 47.25
N SER A 368 52.26 -4.93 46.57
CA SER A 368 52.78 -5.34 45.25
C SER A 368 54.10 -6.13 45.53
N PRO A 369 54.74 -6.87 44.59
CA PRO A 369 54.83 -6.49 43.17
C PRO A 369 55.09 -7.61 42.11
N GLN A 370 54.99 -7.17 40.83
CA GLN A 370 55.92 -7.47 39.71
C GLN A 370 55.96 -8.91 39.12
N ASN A 371 56.27 -9.19 37.85
CA ASN A 371 56.97 -8.52 36.73
C ASN A 371 56.51 -9.22 35.41
N SER A 372 56.15 -8.55 34.31
CA SER A 372 56.96 -7.88 33.25
C SER A 372 57.73 -8.79 32.27
N ARG A 373 57.51 -8.54 30.96
CA ARG A 373 58.40 -8.61 29.74
C ARG A 373 57.76 -9.42 28.59
N LYS A 374 57.32 -8.80 27.48
CA LYS A 374 58.01 -8.18 26.30
C LYS A 374 58.61 -9.18 25.28
N ALA A 375 57.98 -9.15 24.08
CA ALA A 375 58.54 -8.89 22.74
C ALA A 375 59.01 -10.01 21.78
N ALA A 376 58.59 -9.80 20.51
CA ALA A 376 59.13 -10.22 19.18
C ALA A 376 59.05 -11.71 18.81
N GLY A 377 58.86 -12.15 17.55
CA GLY A 377 58.83 -11.53 16.22
C GLY A 377 58.54 -12.64 15.16
N SER A 378 58.23 -12.23 13.92
CA SER A 378 57.80 -13.06 12.76
C SER A 378 58.89 -14.04 12.22
N PRO A 379 58.60 -14.96 11.27
CA PRO A 379 58.57 -14.56 9.84
C PRO A 379 57.55 -15.30 8.94
N ARG A 380 57.30 -14.67 7.76
CA ARG A 380 56.73 -15.24 6.52
C ARG A 380 57.78 -16.01 5.71
N LEU A 381 57.33 -16.93 4.84
CA LEU A 381 57.81 -17.37 3.49
C LEU A 381 57.29 -18.83 3.29
N SER A 382 56.92 -19.41 2.14
CA SER A 382 56.94 -19.06 0.71
C SER A 382 56.19 -20.14 -0.11
N ARG A 383 55.76 -19.76 -1.33
CA ARG A 383 55.20 -20.57 -2.45
C ARG A 383 56.17 -21.64 -3.04
N LYS A 384 55.62 -22.76 -3.54
CA LYS A 384 55.83 -23.40 -4.88
C LYS A 384 54.96 -24.69 -4.99
N VAL A 385 54.07 -24.87 -5.98
CA VAL A 385 54.19 -25.33 -7.40
C VAL A 385 54.18 -26.85 -7.58
N GLU A 386 53.17 -27.34 -8.32
CA GLU A 386 53.13 -28.34 -9.42
C GLU A 386 51.63 -28.60 -9.72
N GLN A 387 50.98 -28.41 -10.88
CA GLN A 387 51.26 -28.45 -12.33
C GLN A 387 51.30 -29.87 -12.95
N ASP A 388 50.23 -30.25 -13.67
CA ASP A 388 50.19 -30.85 -15.03
C ASP A 388 48.75 -31.27 -15.37
N GLY A 389 48.19 -31.21 -16.59
CA GLY A 389 48.66 -30.84 -17.93
C GLY A 389 47.41 -30.80 -18.87
N CYS A 390 47.32 -29.90 -19.88
CA CYS A 390 47.89 -30.04 -21.24
C CYS A 390 46.96 -30.93 -22.13
N LYS A 391 46.46 -30.58 -23.33
CA LYS A 391 46.83 -29.60 -24.37
C LYS A 391 45.75 -29.59 -25.50
N THR A 392 45.59 -28.45 -26.15
CA THR A 392 44.99 -28.23 -27.49
C THR A 392 45.97 -28.61 -28.62
N PRO A 393 45.55 -28.59 -29.90
CA PRO A 393 45.98 -27.52 -30.85
C PRO A 393 44.83 -26.98 -31.72
N ALA A 394 44.66 -25.65 -31.89
CA ALA A 394 45.19 -24.76 -32.96
C ALA A 394 44.59 -25.05 -34.36
N GLN A 395 44.26 -24.13 -35.28
CA GLN A 395 44.29 -22.67 -35.47
C GLN A 395 43.58 -22.42 -36.83
N GLN A 396 42.93 -21.27 -37.07
CA GLN A 396 43.17 -20.38 -38.24
C GLN A 396 42.15 -19.19 -38.35
N LYS A 397 42.75 -18.01 -38.56
CA LYS A 397 42.23 -16.70 -39.05
C LYS A 397 41.90 -16.81 -40.56
N ALA A 398 41.19 -15.94 -41.29
CA ALA A 398 40.74 -14.53 -41.21
C ALA A 398 39.65 -14.26 -42.27
N ALA A 399 38.89 -13.16 -42.15
CA ALA A 399 38.66 -12.10 -43.16
C ALA A 399 37.23 -11.51 -43.16
N GLU A 400 37.17 -10.17 -43.10
CA GLU A 400 36.07 -9.25 -43.45
C GLU A 400 36.51 -8.43 -44.70
N PRO A 401 35.71 -7.54 -45.33
CA PRO A 401 34.25 -7.46 -45.59
C PRO A 401 34.00 -7.13 -47.11
N PRO A 402 32.84 -6.59 -47.61
CA PRO A 402 32.45 -5.17 -47.44
C PRO A 402 30.92 -4.86 -47.38
N LYS A 403 30.64 -3.58 -47.10
CA LYS A 403 29.34 -2.87 -46.95
C LYS A 403 28.59 -2.62 -48.27
N SER A 404 27.27 -2.37 -48.19
CA SER A 404 26.57 -1.39 -49.05
C SER A 404 25.26 -0.91 -48.42
N ASP A 405 24.91 0.34 -48.74
CA ASP A 405 23.99 1.27 -48.07
C ASP A 405 22.50 1.22 -48.50
N SER A 406 21.68 1.86 -47.66
CA SER A 406 20.58 2.81 -47.99
C SER A 406 19.17 2.28 -48.36
N LEU A 407 18.14 2.75 -47.64
CA LEU A 407 17.29 3.89 -48.03
C LEU A 407 16.05 4.05 -47.11
N ASP A 408 15.92 5.27 -46.56
CA ASP A 408 14.69 5.85 -46.01
C ASP A 408 13.65 6.09 -47.12
N ILE A 409 12.36 5.95 -46.80
CA ILE A 409 11.26 6.56 -47.55
C ILE A 409 10.31 7.26 -46.58
N LYS A 410 9.99 8.51 -46.98
CA LYS A 410 9.21 9.57 -46.33
C LYS A 410 7.84 9.19 -45.82
#